data_AF-A0A1S2FEN2-F1
#
_entry.id   AF-A0A1S2FEN2-F1
#
_cell.length_a   1.000
_cell.length_b   1.000
_cell.length_c   1.000
_cell.angle_alpha   90.00
_cell.angle_beta   90.00
_cell.angle_gamma   90.00
#
_symmetry.space_group_name_H-M   'P 1'
#
loop_
_entity.id
_entity.type
_entity.pdbx_description
1 polymer ?
#
loop_
_entity_poly.entity_id
_entity_poly.type
_entity_poly.pdbx_seq_one_letter_code
_entity_poly.pdbx_strand_id
1 'polypeptide(L)'
;MRLTIISLVMCTIFAISLIEDQRSNSQEEVRFIDSYEYKSKNNKSSELIDESIKENINSTEQYILFTLTAYTNGPESTGKNPGDPDYGVTVSGKQTKENWTIAADPKVLPFGTKVYIDGVG
;
A
#
# COMPACT_ATOMS: atom_id res chain seq x y z
N MET A 1 -19.07 49.08 -25.00
CA MET A 1 -17.83 48.84 -24.22
C MET A 1 -18.01 48.05 -22.92
N ARG A 2 -19.23 47.90 -22.36
CA ARG A 2 -19.45 47.21 -21.06
C ARG A 2 -19.65 45.68 -21.13
N LEU A 3 -19.98 45.11 -22.30
CA LEU A 3 -20.22 43.66 -22.43
C LEU A 3 -18.94 42.83 -22.67
N THR A 4 -17.89 43.40 -23.26
CA THR A 4 -16.64 42.68 -23.55
C THR A 4 -15.85 42.32 -22.29
N ILE A 5 -15.94 43.15 -21.25
CA ILE A 5 -15.25 42.93 -19.97
C ILE A 5 -15.91 41.77 -19.20
N ILE A 6 -17.24 41.65 -19.25
CA ILE A 6 -17.97 40.57 -18.56
C ILE A 6 -17.67 39.21 -19.20
N SER A 7 -17.55 39.16 -20.53
CA SER A 7 -17.21 37.94 -21.26
C SER A 7 -15.78 37.45 -20.97
N LEU A 8 -14.81 38.38 -20.86
CA LEU A 8 -13.43 38.03 -20.50
C LEU A 8 -13.31 37.52 -19.06
N VAL A 9 -14.01 38.15 -18.11
CA VAL A 9 -13.99 37.74 -16.70
C VAL A 9 -14.63 36.36 -16.51
N MET A 10 -15.77 36.08 -17.17
CA MET A 10 -16.42 34.76 -17.10
C MET A 10 -15.58 33.66 -17.75
N CYS A 11 -14.87 33.96 -18.83
CA CYS A 11 -13.97 33.00 -19.48
C CYS A 11 -12.79 32.64 -18.57
N THR A 12 -12.21 33.62 -17.86
CA THR A 12 -11.13 33.36 -16.90
C THR A 12 -11.60 32.58 -15.68
N ILE A 13 -12.81 32.82 -15.17
CA ILE A 13 -13.36 32.07 -14.03
C ILE A 13 -13.61 30.61 -14.44
N PHE A 14 -14.18 30.37 -15.63
CA PHE A 14 -14.44 29.02 -16.13
C PHE A 14 -13.13 28.25 -16.42
N ALA A 15 -12.09 28.93 -16.90
CA ALA A 15 -10.77 28.35 -17.11
C ALA A 15 -10.07 28.00 -15.79
N ILE A 16 -10.22 28.81 -14.73
CA ILE A 16 -9.70 28.51 -13.38
C ILE A 16 -10.41 27.28 -12.80
N SER A 17 -11.74 27.19 -12.92
CA SER A 17 -12.49 26.00 -12.46
C SER A 17 -12.14 24.72 -13.22
N LEU A 18 -11.81 24.80 -14.52
CA LEU A 18 -11.32 23.64 -15.29
C LEU A 18 -9.88 23.23 -14.91
N ILE A 19 -9.08 24.17 -14.39
CA ILE A 19 -7.70 23.92 -13.95
C ILE A 19 -7.66 23.26 -12.56
N GLU A 20 -8.71 23.45 -11.74
CA GLU A 20 -8.79 22.88 -10.40
C GLU A 20 -9.33 21.43 -10.34
N ASP A 21 -9.75 20.86 -11.47
CA ASP A 21 -10.31 19.51 -11.55
C ASP A 21 -9.27 18.38 -11.38
N GLN A 22 -7.98 18.69 -11.22
CA GLN A 22 -6.91 17.69 -11.07
C GLN A 22 -6.04 17.87 -9.80
N ARG A 23 -6.49 18.66 -8.82
CA ARG A 23 -5.66 18.95 -7.62
C ARG A 23 -6.34 18.84 -6.26
N SER A 24 -7.47 18.16 -6.16
CA SER A 24 -8.10 17.88 -4.87
C SER A 24 -8.75 16.50 -4.79
N ASN A 25 -7.95 15.43 -4.87
CA ASN A 25 -8.39 14.13 -4.32
C ASN A 25 -7.24 13.23 -3.85
N SER A 26 -6.28 13.80 -3.13
CA SER A 26 -5.23 13.04 -2.45
C SER A 26 -5.10 13.46 -0.98
N GLN A 27 -6.23 13.58 -0.28
CA GLN A 27 -6.24 13.51 1.17
C GLN A 27 -7.30 12.49 1.56
N GLU A 28 -6.94 11.22 1.44
CA GLU A 28 -7.45 10.25 2.39
C GLU A 28 -6.93 10.65 3.77
N GLU A 29 -7.88 10.81 4.68
CA GLU A 29 -7.66 11.04 6.09
C GLU A 29 -6.83 9.88 6.67
N VAL A 30 -5.50 10.01 6.68
CA VAL A 30 -4.62 9.13 7.44
C VAL A 30 -4.86 9.42 8.91
N ARG A 31 -5.68 8.58 9.55
CA ARG A 31 -5.73 8.55 11.02
C ARG A 31 -4.37 8.09 11.52
N PHE A 32 -3.66 9.03 12.13
CA PHE A 32 -2.43 8.83 12.87
C PHE A 32 -2.62 7.71 13.89
N ILE A 33 -1.97 6.57 13.66
CA ILE A 33 -1.52 5.70 14.73
C ILE A 33 -0.02 5.95 14.83
N ASP A 34 0.33 6.80 15.80
CA ASP A 34 1.70 7.11 16.13
C ASP A 34 2.48 5.86 16.49
N SER A 35 3.65 5.74 15.86
CA SER A 35 4.84 5.01 16.31
C SER A 35 4.77 3.48 16.49
N TYR A 36 5.55 2.83 15.62
CA TYR A 36 6.16 1.51 15.77
C TYR A 36 6.46 1.05 17.21
N GLU A 37 6.05 -0.17 17.56
CA GLU A 37 6.90 -1.05 18.37
C GLU A 37 6.75 -2.52 17.95
N TYR A 38 7.72 -3.03 17.19
CA TYR A 38 7.94 -4.45 17.03
C TYR A 38 8.79 -4.97 18.20
N LYS A 39 8.20 -5.79 19.06
CA LYS A 39 8.91 -6.66 20.02
C LYS A 39 8.22 -8.02 20.08
N SER A 40 8.71 -8.97 19.29
CA SER A 40 8.49 -10.38 19.57
C SER A 40 9.55 -10.86 20.56
N LYS A 41 9.14 -11.20 21.79
CA LYS A 41 9.92 -12.08 22.70
C LYS A 41 9.06 -12.75 23.79
N ASN A 42 8.68 -14.00 23.52
CA ASN A 42 8.55 -15.19 24.39
C ASN A 42 7.93 -15.12 25.83
N ASN A 43 6.83 -15.87 25.99
CA ASN A 43 6.50 -16.92 27.00
C ASN A 43 6.73 -16.69 28.51
N LYS A 44 5.62 -16.54 29.28
CA LYS A 44 5.34 -17.25 30.56
C LYS A 44 3.91 -16.94 31.11
N SER A 45 2.87 -17.64 30.65
CA SER A 45 1.64 -17.84 31.45
C SER A 45 0.87 -19.07 30.97
N SER A 46 1.42 -20.25 31.24
CA SER A 46 0.65 -21.49 31.21
C SER A 46 0.24 -21.81 32.63
N GLU A 47 -0.92 -21.33 33.08
CA GLU A 47 -1.74 -22.06 34.05
C GLU A 47 -3.20 -21.57 33.98
N LEU A 48 -4.08 -22.50 33.60
CA LEU A 48 -5.55 -22.44 33.59
C LEU A 48 -6.24 -21.53 32.56
N ILE A 49 -5.85 -21.61 31.28
CA ILE A 49 -6.73 -21.15 30.20
C ILE A 49 -7.61 -22.33 29.79
N ASP A 50 -8.89 -22.24 30.10
CA ASP A 50 -9.94 -23.21 29.81
C ASP A 50 -9.95 -23.61 28.32
N GLU A 51 -10.04 -24.91 28.06
CA GLU A 51 -9.99 -25.49 26.71
C GLU A 51 -11.13 -24.95 25.83
N SER A 52 -12.26 -24.55 26.45
CA SER A 52 -13.42 -23.96 25.77
C SER A 52 -13.18 -22.55 25.20
N ILE A 53 -12.17 -21.84 25.72
CA ILE A 53 -11.81 -20.49 25.27
C ILE A 53 -10.91 -20.56 24.03
N LYS A 54 -10.11 -21.62 23.85
CA LYS A 54 -9.20 -21.75 22.69
C LYS A 54 -9.94 -21.85 21.35
N GLU A 55 -11.13 -22.44 21.31
CA GLU A 55 -11.92 -22.51 20.07
C GLU A 55 -12.53 -21.16 19.66
N ASN A 56 -12.77 -20.25 20.61
CA ASN A 56 -13.42 -18.96 20.38
C ASN A 56 -12.44 -17.79 20.13
N ILE A 57 -11.12 -18.02 20.19
CA ILE A 57 -10.08 -17.02 19.88
C ILE A 57 -9.29 -17.42 18.62
N ASN A 58 -9.95 -18.09 17.66
CA ASN A 58 -9.33 -18.50 16.40
C ASN A 58 -9.55 -17.55 15.22
N SER A 59 -9.74 -16.25 15.47
CA SER A 59 -9.59 -15.22 14.43
C SER A 59 -9.11 -13.89 15.00
N THR A 60 -7.96 -13.88 15.66
CA THR A 60 -7.23 -12.63 15.84
C THR A 60 -6.55 -12.30 14.52
N GLU A 61 -7.30 -11.70 13.59
CA GLU A 61 -6.67 -11.07 12.43
C GLU A 61 -5.78 -9.96 12.97
N GLN A 62 -4.48 -10.21 12.97
CA GLN A 62 -3.49 -9.23 13.40
C GLN A 62 -3.25 -8.27 12.23
N TYR A 63 -3.87 -7.09 12.32
CA TYR A 63 -3.62 -6.01 11.37
C TYR A 63 -2.28 -5.37 11.70
N ILE A 64 -1.42 -5.26 10.69
CA ILE A 64 -0.15 -4.55 10.76
C ILE A 64 -0.19 -3.45 9.72
N LEU A 65 0.16 -2.22 10.12
CA LEU A 65 0.19 -1.09 9.21
C LEU A 65 1.50 -1.10 8.40
N PHE A 66 1.37 -0.92 7.09
CA PHE A 66 2.49 -0.79 6.15
C PHE A 66 2.33 0.46 5.29
N THR A 67 3.44 1.03 4.85
CA THR A 67 3.45 1.97 3.72
C THR A 67 3.48 1.18 2.43
N LEU A 68 2.52 1.44 1.55
CA LEU A 68 2.39 0.74 0.28
C LEU A 68 2.89 1.61 -0.87
N THR A 69 3.70 1.02 -1.74
CA THR A 69 4.17 1.62 -2.99
C THR A 69 4.08 0.59 -4.11
N ALA A 70 3.61 0.99 -5.28
CA ALA A 70 3.65 0.17 -6.48
C ALA A 70 4.97 0.34 -7.22
N TYR A 71 5.47 -0.74 -7.83
CA TYR A 71 6.64 -0.72 -8.70
C TYR A 71 6.45 -1.73 -9.85
N THR A 72 7.23 -1.56 -10.91
CA THR A 72 7.14 -2.41 -12.11
C THR A 72 8.43 -3.24 -12.26
N ASN A 73 8.46 -4.13 -13.24
CA ASN A 73 9.72 -4.78 -13.64
C ASN A 73 10.63 -3.88 -14.47
N GLY A 74 10.14 -2.71 -14.88
CA GLY A 74 10.82 -1.84 -15.82
C GLY A 74 12.09 -1.21 -15.26
N PRO A 75 12.87 -0.54 -16.13
CA PRO A 75 14.12 0.09 -15.77
C PRO A 75 13.95 1.17 -14.70
N GLU A 76 12.79 1.83 -14.64
CA GLU A 76 12.46 2.86 -13.65
C GLU A 76 12.41 2.32 -12.21
N SER A 77 12.15 1.02 -12.03
CA SER A 77 11.98 0.39 -10.73
C SER A 77 13.12 -0.58 -10.40
N THR A 78 13.61 -1.33 -11.39
CA THR A 78 14.59 -2.41 -11.18
C THR A 78 15.93 -2.19 -11.88
N GLY A 79 16.01 -1.20 -12.77
CA GLY A 79 17.18 -0.98 -13.64
C GLY A 79 17.35 -2.02 -14.76
N LYS A 80 16.36 -2.91 -14.97
CA LYS A 80 16.42 -3.98 -15.98
C LYS A 80 15.47 -3.70 -17.14
N ASN A 81 15.84 -4.17 -18.32
CA ASN A 81 15.05 -4.08 -19.54
C ASN A 81 14.46 -5.43 -19.95
N PRO A 82 13.33 -5.45 -20.68
CA PRO A 82 12.82 -6.67 -21.30
C PRO A 82 13.91 -7.33 -22.16
N GLY A 83 14.28 -8.57 -21.81
CA GLY A 83 15.36 -9.31 -22.46
C GLY A 83 16.59 -9.55 -21.58
N ASP A 84 16.74 -8.82 -20.47
CA ASP A 84 17.77 -9.12 -19.48
C ASP A 84 17.51 -10.48 -18.83
N PRO A 85 18.56 -11.29 -18.52
CA PRO A 85 18.40 -12.64 -17.97
C PRO A 85 17.50 -12.71 -16.72
N ASP A 86 17.60 -11.68 -15.88
CA ASP A 86 16.88 -11.60 -14.60
C ASP A 86 15.72 -10.60 -14.64
N TYR A 87 15.20 -10.25 -15.83
CA TYR A 87 14.02 -9.39 -15.94
C TYR A 87 12.78 -10.09 -15.36
N GLY A 88 12.09 -9.42 -14.44
CA GLY A 88 10.95 -9.98 -13.71
C GLY A 88 11.30 -11.04 -12.65
N VAL A 89 12.58 -11.34 -12.43
CA VAL A 89 13.00 -12.31 -11.42
C VAL A 89 13.18 -11.62 -10.07
N THR A 90 12.43 -12.06 -9.06
CA THR A 90 12.54 -11.58 -7.68
C THR A 90 13.76 -12.14 -6.97
N VAL A 91 14.10 -11.58 -5.81
CA VAL A 91 15.16 -12.10 -4.93
C VAL A 91 14.92 -13.56 -4.49
N SER A 92 13.65 -14.01 -4.48
CA SER A 92 13.30 -15.40 -4.19
C SER A 92 13.56 -16.37 -5.35
N GLY A 93 14.00 -15.86 -6.51
CA GLY A 93 14.22 -16.62 -7.75
C GLY A 93 12.93 -16.90 -8.54
N LYS A 94 11.77 -16.46 -8.05
CA LYS A 94 10.49 -16.60 -8.74
C LYS A 94 10.23 -15.43 -9.68
N GLN A 95 9.58 -15.71 -10.80
CA GLN A 95 9.05 -14.69 -11.69
C GLN A 95 7.92 -13.92 -11.02
N THR A 96 7.93 -12.60 -11.17
CA THR A 96 6.87 -11.71 -10.69
C THR A 96 5.56 -11.99 -11.42
N LYS A 97 4.46 -11.88 -10.69
CA LYS A 97 3.11 -11.88 -11.24
C LYS A 97 2.37 -10.65 -10.71
N GLU A 98 1.74 -9.92 -11.61
CA GLU A 98 0.91 -8.76 -11.28
C GLU A 98 -0.22 -9.15 -10.32
N ASN A 99 -0.53 -8.27 -9.37
CA ASN A 99 -1.52 -8.48 -8.31
C ASN A 99 -1.30 -9.75 -7.47
N TRP A 100 -0.06 -10.23 -7.38
CA TRP A 100 0.27 -11.44 -6.62
C TRP A 100 1.64 -11.37 -5.94
N THR A 101 2.64 -10.84 -6.63
CA THR A 101 4.00 -10.75 -6.11
C THR A 101 4.24 -9.40 -5.47
N ILE A 102 4.59 -9.41 -4.18
CA ILE A 102 4.99 -8.22 -3.42
C ILE A 102 6.47 -8.29 -3.03
N ALA A 103 7.06 -7.13 -2.72
CA ALA A 103 8.39 -7.01 -2.13
C ALA A 103 8.30 -6.42 -0.73
N ALA A 104 8.98 -7.04 0.24
CA ALA A 104 9.03 -6.60 1.64
C ALA A 104 10.33 -7.08 2.30
N ASP A 105 10.64 -6.57 3.49
CA ASP A 105 11.78 -7.05 4.29
C ASP A 105 11.51 -8.49 4.79
N PRO A 106 12.34 -9.48 4.42
CA PRO A 106 12.19 -10.87 4.87
C PRO A 106 12.24 -11.07 6.39
N LYS A 107 12.81 -10.12 7.15
CA LYS A 107 12.82 -10.15 8.62
C LYS A 107 11.45 -9.86 9.23
N VAL A 108 10.60 -9.12 8.51
CA VAL A 108 9.24 -8.76 8.91
C VAL A 108 8.22 -9.69 8.27
N LEU A 109 8.33 -9.89 6.95
CA LEU A 109 7.49 -10.79 6.16
C LEU A 109 8.37 -11.86 5.49
N PRO A 110 8.59 -13.02 6.14
CA PRO A 110 9.38 -14.10 5.57
C PRO A 110 8.85 -14.56 4.20
N PHE A 111 9.74 -15.12 3.36
CA PHE A 111 9.35 -15.61 2.05
C PHE A 111 8.22 -16.64 2.13
N GLY A 112 7.24 -16.50 1.23
CA GLY A 112 6.08 -17.37 1.18
C GLY A 112 4.91 -16.94 2.07
N THR A 113 5.09 -15.89 2.89
CA THR A 113 3.98 -15.23 3.58
C THR A 113 2.92 -14.78 2.57
N LYS A 114 1.66 -15.12 2.86
CA LYS A 114 0.50 -14.61 2.13
C LYS A 114 -0.05 -13.43 2.90
N VAL A 115 -0.28 -12.33 2.21
CA VAL A 115 -0.88 -11.12 2.78
C VAL A 115 -2.17 -10.82 2.05
N TYR A 116 -3.10 -10.18 2.75
CA TYR A 116 -4.24 -9.51 2.16
C TYR A 116 -4.03 -8.02 2.38
N ILE A 117 -4.08 -7.24 1.31
CA ILE A 117 -3.94 -5.79 1.36
C ILE A 117 -5.32 -5.21 1.08
N ASP A 118 -5.89 -4.53 2.08
CA ASP A 118 -7.22 -3.93 1.93
C ASP A 118 -7.25 -2.95 0.76
N GLY A 119 -8.29 -3.05 -0.08
CA GLY A 119 -8.43 -2.26 -1.30
C GLY A 119 -7.55 -2.69 -2.50
N VAL A 120 -6.65 -3.67 -2.36
CA VAL A 120 -5.79 -4.16 -3.45
C VAL A 120 -6.03 -5.65 -3.74
N GLY A 121 -6.02 -6.49 -2.71
CA GLY A 121 -6.15 -7.95 -2.83
C GLY A 121 -5.29 -8.74 -1.87
#